data_AF-A0A2N6N7Z8-F1
#
_entry.id   AF-A0A2N6N7Z8-F1
#
_cell.length_a   1.000
_cell.length_b   1.000
_cell.length_c   1.000
_cell.angle_alpha   90.00
_cell.angle_beta   90.00
_cell.angle_gamma   90.00
#
_symmetry.space_group_name_H-M   'P 1'
#
loop_
_entity.id
_entity.type
_entity.pdbx_description
1 polymer ?
#
loop_
_entity_poly.entity_id
_entity_poly.type
_entity_poly.pdbx_seq_one_letter_code
_entity_poly.pdbx_strand_id
1 'polypeptide(L)'
;MQRPAVVAAIQSLAGVYVHDYLPCDNVRRQVNRRFAIAEARLSELLRDADNLDESESGELVTLASLLSMQDVVLTERRLQKPYYPRWLTGFKQAENVLQRTDPGSRFYKESNVQVSSLRLSQSVIVGRAVILAQLMMPLPPLTTFDPIAETSRFGFLLYGSESDIYEIHGGCGFSKRLLHIFSQVADCSTRMLQECETPIVPITAEMLYSQLVQLRQWSREYDSWNTAQNTSQSIEWICQASENYVVQDAKQMTEVTAEAWRLAGMAYLQCRLFR
;
A
#
# COMPACT_ATOMS: atom_id res chain seq x y z
N MET A 1 -25.59 -0.83 1.62
CA MET A 1 -26.17 -1.54 0.45
C MET A 1 -25.17 -2.61 0.01
N GLN A 2 -25.58 -3.88 -0.10
CA GLN A 2 -24.66 -4.95 -0.54
C GLN A 2 -24.28 -4.72 -2.00
N ARG A 3 -22.98 -4.71 -2.31
CA ARG A 3 -22.47 -4.61 -3.69
C ARG A 3 -22.23 -6.03 -4.22
N PRO A 4 -23.11 -6.58 -5.08
CA PRO A 4 -23.06 -8.01 -5.44
C PRO A 4 -21.74 -8.40 -6.13
N ALA A 5 -21.16 -7.49 -6.91
CA ALA A 5 -19.88 -7.71 -7.58
C ALA A 5 -18.71 -7.77 -6.60
N VAL A 6 -18.67 -6.89 -5.58
CA VAL A 6 -17.64 -6.93 -4.53
C VAL A 6 -17.73 -8.23 -3.73
N VAL A 7 -18.95 -8.65 -3.37
CA VAL A 7 -19.17 -9.94 -2.71
C VAL A 7 -18.70 -11.09 -3.61
N ALA A 8 -18.96 -11.02 -4.91
CA ALA A 8 -18.48 -12.02 -5.85
C ALA A 8 -16.93 -12.03 -5.94
N ALA A 9 -16.27 -10.88 -5.96
CA ALA A 9 -14.81 -10.79 -5.94
C ALA A 9 -14.21 -11.41 -4.67
N ILE A 10 -14.78 -11.10 -3.50
CA ILE A 10 -14.37 -11.71 -2.21
C ILE A 10 -14.54 -13.23 -2.25
N GLN A 11 -15.70 -13.72 -2.70
CA GLN A 11 -16.00 -15.15 -2.78
C GLN A 11 -15.09 -15.87 -3.79
N SER A 12 -14.78 -15.21 -4.91
CA SER A 12 -13.83 -15.70 -5.91
C SER A 12 -12.44 -15.88 -5.29
N LEU A 13 -11.92 -14.84 -4.64
CA LEU A 13 -10.61 -14.87 -4.00
C LEU A 13 -10.54 -15.90 -2.87
N ALA A 14 -11.52 -15.92 -1.96
CA ALA A 14 -11.58 -16.90 -0.87
C ALA A 14 -11.69 -18.34 -1.41
N GLY A 15 -12.48 -18.53 -2.47
CA GLY A 15 -12.65 -19.84 -3.08
C GLY A 15 -11.39 -20.38 -3.77
N VAL A 16 -10.46 -19.52 -4.21
CA VAL A 16 -9.13 -19.97 -4.67
C VAL A 16 -8.39 -20.64 -3.53
N TYR A 17 -8.27 -19.98 -2.38
CA TYR A 17 -7.62 -20.59 -1.22
C TYR A 17 -8.29 -21.89 -0.77
N VAL A 18 -9.62 -21.93 -0.76
CA VAL A 18 -10.33 -23.19 -0.45
C VAL A 18 -10.01 -24.29 -1.45
N HIS A 19 -9.88 -23.96 -2.74
CA HIS A 19 -9.55 -24.92 -3.79
C HIS A 19 -8.12 -25.47 -3.64
N ASP A 20 -7.17 -24.67 -3.17
CA ASP A 20 -5.78 -25.10 -2.94
C ASP A 20 -5.69 -26.21 -1.87
N TYR A 21 -6.53 -26.14 -0.83
CA TYR A 21 -6.58 -27.17 0.23
C TYR A 21 -7.56 -28.31 -0.09
N LEU A 22 -8.63 -28.01 -0.82
CA LEU A 22 -9.67 -28.96 -1.19
C LEU A 22 -9.98 -28.88 -2.69
N PRO A 23 -9.16 -29.54 -3.54
CA PRO A 23 -9.32 -29.50 -4.98
C PRO A 23 -10.61 -30.22 -5.40
N CYS A 24 -11.67 -29.45 -5.59
CA CYS A 24 -12.99 -29.91 -6.01
C CYS A 24 -13.51 -29.12 -7.20
N ASP A 25 -14.03 -29.82 -8.21
CA ASP A 25 -14.57 -29.20 -9.44
C ASP A 25 -15.78 -28.30 -9.19
N ASN A 26 -16.55 -28.55 -8.13
CA ASN A 26 -17.66 -27.67 -7.76
C ASN A 26 -17.13 -26.31 -7.27
N VAL A 27 -16.12 -26.32 -6.41
CA VAL A 27 -15.45 -25.10 -5.91
C VAL A 27 -14.84 -24.33 -7.07
N ARG A 28 -14.10 -25.01 -7.96
CA ARG A 28 -13.50 -24.40 -9.17
C ARG A 28 -14.56 -23.70 -10.05
N ARG A 29 -15.67 -24.37 -10.34
CA ARG A 29 -16.78 -23.78 -11.13
C ARG A 29 -17.39 -22.57 -10.44
N GLN A 30 -17.58 -22.64 -9.12
CA GLN A 30 -18.15 -21.55 -8.35
C GLN A 30 -17.22 -20.33 -8.29
N VAL A 31 -15.90 -20.55 -8.13
CA VAL A 31 -14.87 -19.50 -8.19
C VAL A 31 -14.92 -18.80 -9.54
N ASN A 32 -14.84 -19.55 -10.65
CA ASN A 32 -14.87 -18.96 -11.99
C ASN A 32 -16.16 -18.19 -12.28
N ARG A 33 -17.31 -18.69 -11.81
CA ARG A 33 -18.59 -17.97 -11.94
C ARG A 33 -18.57 -16.64 -11.17
N ARG A 34 -18.05 -16.63 -9.94
CA ARG A 34 -17.95 -15.41 -9.12
C ARG A 34 -16.96 -14.41 -9.71
N PHE A 35 -15.82 -14.91 -10.23
CA PHE A 35 -14.85 -14.11 -10.96
C PHE A 35 -15.51 -13.38 -12.14
N ALA A 36 -16.24 -14.11 -13.00
CA ALA A 36 -16.88 -13.52 -14.18
C ALA A 36 -17.89 -12.41 -13.82
N ILE A 37 -18.61 -12.55 -12.71
CA ILE A 37 -19.54 -11.50 -12.22
C ILE A 37 -18.76 -10.25 -11.81
N ALA A 38 -17.69 -10.41 -11.04
CA ALA A 38 -16.86 -9.30 -10.59
C ALA A 38 -16.13 -8.60 -11.75
N GLU A 39 -15.57 -9.38 -12.68
CA GLU A 39 -14.88 -8.90 -13.87
C GLU A 39 -15.82 -8.13 -14.81
N ALA A 40 -17.05 -8.61 -14.99
CA ALA A 40 -18.05 -7.92 -15.81
C ALA A 40 -18.37 -6.53 -15.25
N ARG A 41 -18.57 -6.41 -13.93
CA ARG A 41 -18.82 -5.12 -13.27
C ARG A 41 -17.58 -4.22 -13.31
N LEU A 42 -16.39 -4.75 -13.07
CA LEU A 42 -15.16 -3.95 -13.19
C LEU A 42 -15.01 -3.41 -14.62
N SER A 43 -15.27 -4.24 -15.63
CA SER A 43 -15.22 -3.84 -17.04
C SER A 43 -16.25 -2.76 -17.38
N GLU A 44 -17.45 -2.83 -16.82
CA GLU A 44 -18.48 -1.79 -16.95
C GLU A 44 -18.00 -0.45 -16.37
N LEU A 45 -17.52 -0.46 -15.12
CA LEU A 45 -17.02 0.73 -14.44
C LEU A 45 -15.81 1.35 -15.16
N LEU A 46 -14.93 0.53 -15.74
CA LEU A 46 -13.77 1.01 -16.48
C LEU A 46 -14.12 1.71 -17.80
N ARG A 47 -15.28 1.39 -18.41
CA ARG A 47 -15.69 2.03 -19.67
C ARG A 47 -16.08 3.49 -19.49
N ASP A 48 -16.57 3.85 -18.31
CA ASP A 48 -16.99 5.21 -17.97
C ASP A 48 -16.25 5.73 -16.73
N ALA A 49 -14.97 5.35 -16.59
CA ALA A 49 -14.13 5.68 -15.45
C ALA A 49 -14.01 7.20 -15.20
N ASP A 50 -14.35 8.01 -16.20
CA ASP A 50 -14.26 9.47 -16.14
C ASP A 50 -15.44 10.14 -15.46
N ASN A 51 -16.60 9.48 -15.40
CA ASN A 51 -17.84 10.06 -14.90
C ASN A 51 -18.38 9.35 -13.66
N LEU A 52 -17.57 8.48 -13.04
CA LEU A 52 -17.98 7.73 -11.85
C LEU A 52 -18.21 8.66 -10.65
N ASP A 53 -19.28 8.41 -9.92
CA ASP A 53 -19.47 9.05 -8.61
C ASP A 53 -18.51 8.48 -7.54
N GLU A 54 -18.54 9.04 -6.33
CA GLU A 54 -17.69 8.57 -5.22
C GLU A 54 -17.93 7.10 -4.86
N SER A 55 -19.19 6.66 -4.92
CA SER A 55 -19.60 5.30 -4.61
C SER A 55 -19.07 4.32 -5.66
N GLU A 56 -19.26 4.61 -6.93
CA GLU A 56 -18.80 3.82 -8.08
C GLU A 56 -17.28 3.78 -8.19
N SER A 57 -16.63 4.92 -7.98
CA SER A 57 -15.17 5.00 -7.90
C SER A 57 -14.62 4.09 -6.78
N GLY A 58 -15.25 4.14 -5.61
CA GLY A 58 -14.95 3.20 -4.53
C GLY A 58 -15.25 1.74 -4.89
N GLU A 59 -16.26 1.46 -5.73
CA GLU A 59 -16.53 0.10 -6.20
C GLU A 59 -15.42 -0.40 -7.11
N LEU A 60 -15.04 0.42 -8.10
CA LEU A 60 -13.98 0.15 -9.05
C LEU A 60 -12.68 -0.15 -8.31
N VAL A 61 -12.25 0.73 -7.40
CA VAL A 61 -10.99 0.56 -6.65
C VAL A 61 -11.01 -0.74 -5.83
N THR A 62 -12.15 -1.07 -5.21
CA THR A 62 -12.29 -2.33 -4.45
C THR A 62 -12.20 -3.55 -5.36
N LEU A 63 -12.91 -3.56 -6.48
CA LEU A 63 -12.91 -4.67 -7.44
C LEU A 63 -11.53 -4.86 -8.07
N ALA A 64 -10.91 -3.77 -8.54
CA ALA A 64 -9.57 -3.78 -9.10
C ALA A 64 -8.56 -4.34 -8.09
N SER A 65 -8.63 -3.93 -6.82
CA SER A 65 -7.75 -4.45 -5.75
C SER A 65 -7.96 -5.94 -5.50
N LEU A 66 -9.21 -6.40 -5.34
CA LEU A 66 -9.52 -7.80 -5.05
C LEU A 66 -9.15 -8.75 -6.20
N LEU A 67 -9.46 -8.36 -7.44
CA LEU A 67 -9.11 -9.15 -8.63
C LEU A 67 -7.59 -9.15 -8.86
N SER A 68 -6.90 -8.04 -8.57
CA SER A 68 -5.44 -8.00 -8.61
C SER A 68 -4.81 -8.92 -7.56
N MET A 69 -5.37 -8.98 -6.34
CA MET A 69 -4.92 -9.94 -5.32
C MET A 69 -5.11 -11.39 -5.76
N GLN A 70 -6.17 -11.69 -6.52
CA GLN A 70 -6.37 -13.01 -7.09
C GLN A 70 -5.25 -13.38 -8.08
N ASP A 71 -4.79 -12.43 -8.90
CA ASP A 71 -3.64 -12.64 -9.80
C ASP A 71 -2.30 -12.78 -9.06
N VAL A 72 -2.17 -12.28 -7.82
CA VAL A 72 -0.98 -12.52 -6.98
C VAL A 72 -0.87 -13.99 -6.59
N VAL A 73 -2.01 -14.58 -6.18
CA VAL A 73 -2.07 -15.96 -5.64
C VAL A 73 -2.10 -17.02 -6.73
N LEU A 74 -2.71 -16.74 -7.88
CA LEU A 74 -2.77 -17.65 -9.03
C LEU A 74 -1.45 -17.61 -9.83
N THR A 75 -0.42 -18.22 -9.24
CA THR A 75 0.95 -18.15 -9.76
C THR A 75 1.11 -18.77 -11.14
N GLU A 76 0.26 -19.72 -11.50
CA GLU A 76 0.21 -20.39 -12.80
C GLU A 76 -0.25 -19.47 -13.94
N ARG A 77 -0.88 -18.34 -13.62
CA ARG A 77 -1.32 -17.33 -14.59
C ARG A 77 -0.32 -16.19 -14.79
N ARG A 78 0.83 -16.25 -14.10
CA ARG A 78 1.85 -15.20 -14.19
C ARG A 78 2.41 -15.12 -15.59
N LEU A 79 2.48 -13.89 -16.09
CA LEU A 79 3.14 -13.63 -17.37
C LEU A 79 4.64 -13.84 -17.22
N GLN A 80 5.26 -14.41 -18.25
CA GLN A 80 6.71 -14.54 -18.33
C GLN A 80 7.34 -13.21 -18.76
N LYS A 81 8.63 -13.01 -18.44
CA LYS A 81 9.38 -11.86 -18.95
C LYS A 81 9.28 -11.80 -20.48
N PRO A 82 9.10 -10.62 -21.10
CA PRO A 82 9.31 -9.27 -20.53
C PRO A 82 8.05 -8.57 -19.99
N TYR A 83 6.91 -9.26 -19.89
CA TYR A 83 5.65 -8.61 -19.50
C TYR A 83 5.60 -8.29 -18.00
N TYR A 84 4.90 -7.19 -17.66
CA TYR A 84 4.64 -6.83 -16.26
C TYR A 84 3.58 -7.74 -15.64
N PRO A 85 3.63 -8.00 -14.32
CA PRO A 85 2.60 -8.77 -13.64
C PRO A 85 1.22 -8.10 -13.75
N ARG A 86 0.18 -8.88 -14.08
CA ARG A 86 -1.19 -8.37 -14.25
C ARG A 86 -1.74 -7.70 -12.99
N TRP A 87 -1.44 -8.25 -11.82
CA TRP A 87 -1.82 -7.66 -10.54
C TRP A 87 -1.32 -6.22 -10.40
N LEU A 88 -0.10 -5.91 -10.87
CA LEU A 88 0.45 -4.56 -10.78
C LEU A 88 -0.29 -3.60 -11.70
N THR A 89 -0.68 -4.06 -12.89
CA THR A 89 -1.51 -3.27 -13.82
C THR A 89 -2.85 -2.92 -13.19
N GLY A 90 -3.52 -3.88 -12.55
CA GLY A 90 -4.81 -3.62 -11.89
C GLY A 90 -4.69 -2.66 -10.71
N PHE A 91 -3.64 -2.77 -9.88
CA PHE A 91 -3.39 -1.79 -8.81
C PHE A 91 -3.05 -0.39 -9.34
N LYS A 92 -2.32 -0.27 -10.45
CA LYS A 92 -2.07 1.04 -11.10
C LYS A 92 -3.35 1.68 -11.64
N GLN A 93 -4.30 0.88 -12.13
CA GLN A 93 -5.62 1.40 -12.51
C GLN A 93 -6.38 1.93 -11.29
N ALA A 94 -6.37 1.18 -10.19
CA ALA A 94 -6.97 1.62 -8.93
C ALA A 94 -6.32 2.91 -8.40
N GLU A 95 -5.00 3.01 -8.47
CA GLU A 95 -4.22 4.20 -8.12
C GLU A 95 -4.66 5.43 -8.93
N ASN A 96 -4.77 5.30 -10.26
CA ASN A 96 -5.21 6.40 -11.12
C ASN A 96 -6.60 6.90 -10.73
N VAL A 97 -7.53 5.99 -10.39
CA VAL A 97 -8.86 6.37 -9.92
C VAL A 97 -8.79 7.08 -8.56
N LEU A 98 -7.95 6.61 -7.64
CA LEU A 98 -7.74 7.29 -6.35
C LEU A 98 -7.24 8.72 -6.55
N GLN A 99 -6.22 8.94 -7.38
CA GLN A 99 -5.68 10.28 -7.65
C GLN A 99 -6.72 11.22 -8.27
N ARG A 100 -7.51 10.72 -9.21
CA ARG A 100 -8.51 11.55 -9.90
C ARG A 100 -9.68 11.94 -9.01
N THR A 101 -10.05 11.06 -8.09
CA THR A 101 -11.17 11.25 -7.16
C THR A 101 -10.68 11.78 -5.82
N ASP A 102 -9.48 12.33 -5.79
CA ASP A 102 -8.83 12.79 -4.58
C ASP A 102 -9.56 14.03 -4.00
N PRO A 103 -10.15 13.93 -2.79
CA PRO A 103 -10.82 15.06 -2.16
C PRO A 103 -9.85 16.16 -1.70
N GLY A 104 -8.53 15.92 -1.65
CA GLY A 104 -7.54 16.83 -1.08
C GLY A 104 -7.56 18.23 -1.66
N SER A 105 -7.83 18.37 -2.96
CA SER A 105 -7.94 19.66 -3.66
C SER A 105 -8.99 20.62 -3.04
N ARG A 106 -9.95 20.11 -2.27
CA ARG A 106 -11.01 20.89 -1.62
C ARG A 106 -10.57 21.52 -0.31
N PHE A 107 -9.42 21.13 0.24
CA PHE A 107 -8.97 21.52 1.57
C PHE A 107 -7.62 22.23 1.51
N TYR A 108 -7.46 23.28 2.32
CA TYR A 108 -6.18 23.99 2.46
C TYR A 108 -5.15 23.20 3.29
N LYS A 109 -5.61 22.32 4.19
CA LYS A 109 -4.76 21.46 5.03
C LYS A 109 -5.17 20.00 4.88
N GLU A 110 -4.18 19.12 4.73
CA GLU A 110 -4.35 17.66 4.64
C GLU A 110 -5.06 17.08 5.88
N SER A 111 -4.82 17.68 7.05
CA SER A 111 -5.47 17.30 8.32
C SER A 111 -6.98 17.50 8.33
N ASN A 112 -7.51 18.35 7.44
CA ASN A 112 -8.93 18.64 7.36
C ASN A 112 -9.65 17.74 6.36
N VAL A 113 -8.89 16.96 5.56
CA VAL A 113 -9.46 16.06 4.56
C VAL A 113 -10.15 14.91 5.28
N GLN A 114 -11.47 14.82 5.10
CA GLN A 114 -12.27 13.74 5.64
C GLN A 114 -12.38 12.63 4.59
N VAL A 115 -11.95 11.43 4.96
CA VAL A 115 -12.07 10.23 4.13
C VAL A 115 -12.88 9.16 4.85
N SER A 116 -13.71 8.42 4.12
CA SER A 116 -14.41 7.27 4.67
C SER A 116 -13.42 6.16 5.06
N SER A 117 -13.81 5.26 5.97
CA SER A 117 -13.00 4.10 6.35
C SER A 117 -12.67 3.20 5.15
N LEU A 118 -13.62 3.07 4.21
CA LEU A 118 -13.41 2.35 2.95
C LEU A 118 -12.31 3.04 2.12
N ARG A 119 -12.41 4.36 1.93
CA ARG A 119 -11.43 5.13 1.15
C ARG A 119 -10.04 5.04 1.76
N LEU A 120 -9.93 5.16 3.08
CA LEU A 120 -8.67 4.98 3.81
C LEU A 120 -8.07 3.59 3.55
N SER A 121 -8.88 2.53 3.69
CA SER A 121 -8.45 1.15 3.46
C SER A 121 -7.98 0.94 2.01
N GLN A 122 -8.68 1.52 1.05
CA GLN A 122 -8.33 1.48 -0.37
C GLN A 122 -7.02 2.20 -0.67
N SER A 123 -6.83 3.41 -0.14
CA SER A 123 -5.59 4.16 -0.28
C SER A 123 -4.39 3.37 0.26
N VAL A 124 -4.55 2.74 1.42
CA VAL A 124 -3.52 1.90 2.03
C VAL A 124 -3.21 0.66 1.19
N ILE A 125 -4.24 -0.07 0.73
CA ILE A 125 -4.05 -1.34 0.01
C ILE A 125 -3.43 -1.11 -1.37
N VAL A 126 -3.87 -0.06 -2.08
CA VAL A 126 -3.37 0.31 -3.41
C VAL A 126 -1.97 0.89 -3.27
N GLY A 127 -1.76 1.84 -2.35
CA GLY A 127 -0.45 2.41 -2.08
C GLY A 127 0.58 1.33 -1.74
N ARG A 128 0.24 0.39 -0.86
CA ARG A 128 1.11 -0.75 -0.52
C ARG A 128 1.49 -1.55 -1.75
N ALA A 129 0.51 -1.93 -2.57
CA ALA A 129 0.78 -2.76 -3.74
C ALA A 129 1.68 -2.06 -4.75
N VAL A 130 1.43 -0.78 -5.05
CA VAL A 130 2.20 -0.02 -6.04
C VAL A 130 3.59 0.35 -5.51
N ILE A 131 3.68 0.94 -4.32
CA ILE A 131 4.94 1.44 -3.74
C ILE A 131 5.89 0.29 -3.44
N LEU A 132 5.41 -0.80 -2.83
CA LEU A 132 6.29 -1.95 -2.54
C LEU A 132 6.74 -2.65 -3.82
N ALA A 133 5.94 -2.64 -4.89
CA ALA A 133 6.38 -3.13 -6.18
C ALA A 133 7.52 -2.25 -6.75
N GLN A 134 7.44 -0.92 -6.60
CA GLN A 134 8.47 0.00 -7.09
C GLN A 134 9.85 -0.28 -6.50
N LEU A 135 9.94 -0.79 -5.27
CA LEU A 135 11.20 -1.15 -4.63
C LEU A 135 12.02 -2.14 -5.48
N MET A 136 11.32 -3.05 -6.18
CA MET A 136 11.92 -4.14 -6.96
C MET A 136 11.91 -3.87 -8.47
N MET A 137 11.44 -2.70 -8.89
CA MET A 137 11.33 -2.33 -10.30
C MET A 137 12.50 -1.45 -10.73
N PRO A 138 12.81 -1.40 -12.04
CA PRO A 138 13.68 -0.36 -12.59
C PRO A 138 13.13 1.02 -12.22
N LEU A 139 14.02 1.98 -12.01
CA LEU A 139 13.61 3.38 -11.84
C LEU A 139 12.90 3.87 -13.11
N PRO A 140 11.92 4.79 -12.98
CA PRO A 140 11.29 5.42 -14.13
C PRO A 140 12.33 5.98 -15.12
N PRO A 141 12.08 5.90 -16.44
CA PRO A 141 12.96 6.50 -17.42
C PRO A 141 13.08 8.01 -17.20
N LEU A 142 14.31 8.53 -17.21
CA LEU A 142 14.61 9.94 -16.94
C LEU A 142 13.91 10.90 -17.91
N THR A 143 13.63 10.44 -19.14
CA THR A 143 12.95 11.22 -20.19
C THR A 143 11.45 11.41 -19.94
N THR A 144 10.85 10.57 -19.11
CA THR A 144 9.39 10.56 -18.84
C THR A 144 9.05 10.87 -17.39
N PHE A 145 10.06 11.01 -16.54
CA PHE A 145 9.86 11.24 -15.12
C PHE A 145 9.57 12.71 -14.85
N ASP A 146 8.41 12.96 -14.26
CA ASP A 146 7.97 14.28 -13.78
C ASP A 146 8.10 14.32 -12.24
N PRO A 147 9.09 15.05 -11.69
CA PRO A 147 9.30 15.14 -10.25
C PRO A 147 8.11 15.69 -9.49
N ILE A 148 7.33 16.61 -10.08
CA ILE A 148 6.19 17.25 -9.41
C ILE A 148 5.03 16.26 -9.31
N ALA A 149 4.76 15.55 -10.40
CA ALA A 149 3.75 14.50 -10.41
C ALA A 149 4.12 13.35 -9.46
N GLU A 150 5.38 12.88 -9.45
CA GLU A 150 5.78 11.77 -8.58
C GLU A 150 5.75 12.16 -7.09
N THR A 151 6.13 13.39 -6.74
CA THR A 151 6.07 13.88 -5.35
C THR A 151 4.63 13.92 -4.81
N SER A 152 3.66 14.26 -5.65
CA SER A 152 2.23 14.37 -5.26
C SER A 152 1.44 13.06 -5.42
N ARG A 153 2.02 12.07 -6.10
CA ARG A 153 1.39 10.81 -6.53
C ARG A 153 0.65 10.05 -5.43
N PHE A 154 1.19 10.05 -4.21
CA PHE A 154 0.65 9.32 -3.06
C PHE A 154 0.22 10.25 -1.92
N GLY A 155 -0.08 11.53 -2.21
CA GLY A 155 -0.51 12.51 -1.22
C GLY A 155 -1.73 12.05 -0.41
N PHE A 156 -2.61 11.24 -1.00
CA PHE A 156 -3.76 10.66 -0.31
C PHE A 156 -3.42 9.77 0.92
N LEU A 157 -2.16 9.33 1.07
CA LEU A 157 -1.70 8.61 2.27
C LEU A 157 -1.49 9.55 3.48
N LEU A 158 -1.33 10.85 3.24
CA LEU A 158 -1.03 11.86 4.26
C LEU A 158 -2.27 12.52 4.86
N TYR A 159 -3.48 12.08 4.48
CA TYR A 159 -4.71 12.62 5.04
C TYR A 159 -5.01 12.12 6.45
N GLY A 160 -5.62 13.00 7.25
CA GLY A 160 -5.98 12.77 8.64
C GLY A 160 -5.06 13.49 9.62
N SER A 161 -5.28 13.24 10.91
CA SER A 161 -4.41 13.74 11.96
C SER A 161 -3.05 13.04 11.92
N GLU A 162 -2.05 13.59 12.62
CA GLU A 162 -0.76 12.92 12.80
C GLU A 162 -0.95 11.50 13.38
N SER A 163 -1.84 11.34 14.35
CA SER A 163 -2.14 10.02 14.90
C SER A 163 -2.65 9.04 13.84
N ASP A 164 -3.51 9.47 12.91
CA ASP A 164 -4.03 8.62 11.82
C ASP A 164 -2.94 8.24 10.81
N ILE A 165 -1.94 9.11 10.60
CA ILE A 165 -0.86 8.90 9.64
C ILE A 165 0.17 7.88 10.14
N TYR A 166 0.43 7.89 11.46
CA TYR A 166 1.39 7.01 12.12
C TYR A 166 0.77 5.71 12.65
N GLU A 167 -0.55 5.55 12.54
CA GLU A 167 -1.24 4.33 12.92
C GLU A 167 -0.90 3.16 12.00
N ILE A 168 -0.66 2.00 12.60
CA ILE A 168 -0.49 0.70 11.94
C ILE A 168 -1.83 0.27 11.37
N HIS A 169 -1.89 0.12 10.05
CA HIS A 169 -3.10 -0.39 9.41
C HIS A 169 -3.05 -1.91 9.35
N GLY A 170 -4.05 -2.60 9.92
CA GLY A 170 -4.07 -4.06 10.07
C GLY A 170 -3.90 -4.84 8.75
N GLY A 171 -4.34 -4.27 7.62
CA GLY A 171 -4.13 -4.87 6.29
C GLY A 171 -2.69 -4.83 5.75
N CYS A 172 -1.77 -4.14 6.42
CA CYS A 172 -0.39 -3.92 5.96
C CYS A 172 0.68 -4.23 7.02
N GLY A 173 0.34 -4.08 8.30
CA GLY A 173 1.28 -4.31 9.41
C GLY A 173 2.25 -3.15 9.64
N PHE A 174 2.01 -1.99 9.03
CA PHE A 174 2.77 -0.75 9.22
C PHE A 174 1.93 0.48 8.86
N SER A 175 2.47 1.67 9.13
CA SER A 175 1.76 2.95 8.99
C SER A 175 1.80 3.55 7.58
N LYS A 176 0.83 4.43 7.30
CA LYS A 176 0.79 5.23 6.06
C LYS A 176 2.05 6.08 5.92
N ARG A 177 2.56 6.61 7.03
CA ARG A 177 3.80 7.40 7.02
C ARG A 177 4.97 6.60 6.48
N LEU A 178 5.17 5.39 7.00
CA LEU A 178 6.25 4.52 6.55
C LEU A 178 6.11 4.20 5.06
N LEU A 179 4.90 3.87 4.62
CA LEU A 179 4.59 3.61 3.22
C LEU A 179 4.96 4.80 2.32
N HIS A 180 4.63 6.02 2.74
CA HIS A 180 4.99 7.24 2.02
C HIS A 180 6.50 7.50 2.02
N ILE A 181 7.23 7.14 3.08
CA ILE A 181 8.70 7.25 3.08
C ILE A 181 9.31 6.34 2.00
N PHE A 182 8.80 5.11 1.81
CA PHE A 182 9.26 4.23 0.73
C PHE A 182 9.12 4.87 -0.66
N SER A 183 7.99 5.55 -0.94
CA SER A 183 7.81 6.26 -2.21
C SER A 183 8.75 7.45 -2.35
N GLN A 184 8.98 8.21 -1.28
CA GLN A 184 9.93 9.33 -1.29
C GLN A 184 11.37 8.86 -1.58
N VAL A 185 11.78 7.70 -1.05
CA VAL A 185 13.09 7.13 -1.37
C VAL A 185 13.20 6.76 -2.84
N ALA A 186 12.15 6.16 -3.43
CA ALA A 186 12.14 5.82 -4.86
C ALA A 186 12.19 7.07 -5.76
N ASP A 187 11.43 8.11 -5.41
CA ASP A 187 11.44 9.42 -6.07
C ASP A 187 12.84 10.06 -6.02
N CYS A 188 13.41 10.20 -4.82
CA CYS A 188 14.75 10.74 -4.60
C CYS A 188 15.83 9.97 -5.38
N SER A 189 15.72 8.64 -5.43
CA SER A 189 16.66 7.79 -6.18
C SER A 189 16.61 8.06 -7.68
N THR A 190 15.41 8.29 -8.21
CA THR A 190 15.24 8.67 -9.63
C THR A 190 15.80 10.06 -9.89
N ARG A 191 15.51 11.01 -8.99
CA ARG A 191 15.94 12.40 -9.10
C ARG A 191 17.45 12.57 -9.02
N MET A 192 18.13 11.78 -8.18
CA MET A 192 19.59 11.75 -8.12
C MET A 192 20.22 11.36 -9.47
N LEU A 193 19.58 10.47 -10.24
CA LEU A 193 20.06 10.08 -11.56
C LEU A 193 19.78 11.16 -12.62
N GLN A 194 18.73 11.95 -12.47
CA GLN A 194 18.43 13.06 -13.37
C GLN A 194 19.34 14.27 -13.13
N GLU A 195 19.56 14.62 -11.87
CA GLU A 195 20.25 15.84 -11.44
C GLU A 195 21.30 15.49 -10.37
N CYS A 196 22.36 14.79 -10.75
CA CYS A 196 23.35 14.26 -9.79
C CYS A 196 24.10 15.34 -8.98
N GLU A 197 24.09 16.59 -9.43
CA GLU A 197 24.73 17.72 -8.75
C GLU A 197 23.80 18.44 -7.75
N THR A 198 22.52 18.05 -7.67
CA THR A 198 21.57 18.73 -6.78
C THR A 198 21.92 18.47 -5.30
N PRO A 199 22.07 19.52 -4.48
CA PRO A 199 22.26 19.34 -3.03
C PRO A 199 20.96 18.92 -2.32
N ILE A 200 19.81 19.03 -3.00
CA ILE A 200 18.48 18.80 -2.41
C ILE A 200 18.28 17.33 -2.07
N VAL A 201 18.69 16.41 -2.95
CA VAL A 201 18.44 14.98 -2.74
C VAL A 201 19.25 14.42 -1.56
N PRO A 202 20.57 14.70 -1.41
CA PRO A 202 21.32 14.28 -0.22
C PRO A 202 20.72 14.82 1.09
N ILE A 203 20.32 16.09 1.13
CA ILE A 203 19.67 16.68 2.31
C ILE A 203 18.35 15.96 2.63
N THR A 204 17.55 15.69 1.59
CA THR A 204 16.27 14.98 1.74
C THR A 204 16.50 13.54 2.22
N ALA A 205 17.55 12.86 1.74
CA ALA A 205 17.91 11.51 2.17
C ALA A 205 18.24 11.45 3.66
N GLU A 206 19.02 12.40 4.18
CA GLU A 206 19.32 12.53 5.62
C GLU A 206 18.07 12.83 6.45
N MET A 207 17.17 13.67 5.94
CA MET A 207 15.88 13.92 6.58
C MET A 207 15.02 12.66 6.65
N LEU A 208 14.94 11.88 5.56
CA LEU A 208 14.20 10.61 5.52
C LEU A 208 14.82 9.57 6.46
N TYR A 209 16.15 9.49 6.53
CA TYR A 209 16.84 8.60 7.46
C TYR A 209 16.55 8.98 8.91
N SER A 210 16.64 10.27 9.26
CA SER A 210 16.30 10.78 10.60
C SER A 210 14.86 10.46 10.97
N GLN A 211 13.92 10.62 10.03
CA GLN A 211 12.52 10.28 10.23
C GLN A 211 12.33 8.78 10.45
N LEU A 212 13.03 7.91 9.71
CA LEU A 212 12.97 6.46 9.91
C LEU A 212 13.52 6.05 11.28
N VAL A 213 14.63 6.65 11.71
CA VAL A 213 15.23 6.41 13.04
C VAL A 213 14.27 6.78 14.16
N GLN A 214 13.53 7.88 14.01
CA GLN A 214 12.59 8.37 15.02
C GLN A 214 11.16 7.86 14.82
N LEU A 215 10.88 7.07 13.77
CA LEU A 215 9.54 6.69 13.40
C LEU A 215 8.91 5.78 14.47
N ARG A 216 7.85 6.27 15.10
CA ARG A 216 7.03 5.50 16.04
C ARG A 216 5.70 5.16 15.41
N GLN A 217 5.39 3.88 15.34
CA GLN A 217 4.13 3.37 14.83
C GLN A 217 3.29 2.87 16.00
N TRP A 218 1.96 2.94 15.90
CA TRP A 218 1.06 2.57 16.99
C TRP A 218 -0.20 1.87 16.48
N SER A 219 -0.90 1.13 17.33
CA SER A 219 -2.17 0.49 16.97
C SER A 219 -3.26 0.92 17.95
N ARG A 220 -4.39 1.41 17.43
CA ARG A 220 -5.56 1.77 18.25
C ARG A 220 -6.17 0.59 19.00
N GLU A 221 -5.87 -0.64 18.60
CA GLU A 221 -6.36 -1.85 19.25
C GLU A 221 -5.72 -2.07 20.63
N TYR A 222 -4.50 -1.53 20.84
CA TYR A 222 -3.68 -1.87 22.01
C TYR A 222 -3.29 -0.67 22.87
N ASP A 223 -3.10 0.51 22.27
CA ASP A 223 -2.63 1.70 22.99
C ASP A 223 -3.28 2.99 22.48
N SER A 224 -3.12 4.07 23.26
CA SER A 224 -3.42 5.44 22.80
C SER A 224 -2.22 6.04 22.08
N TRP A 225 -2.47 6.99 21.16
CA TRP A 225 -1.43 7.76 20.48
C TRP A 225 -0.43 8.38 21.45
N ASN A 226 -0.91 9.02 22.52
CA ASN A 226 -0.06 9.66 23.53
C ASN A 226 0.82 8.64 24.27
N THR A 227 0.30 7.45 24.55
CA THR A 227 1.09 6.37 25.19
C THR A 227 2.21 5.90 24.24
N ALA A 228 1.88 5.70 22.97
CA ALA A 228 2.83 5.21 21.98
C ALA A 228 3.98 6.20 21.70
N GLN A 229 3.72 7.51 21.78
CA GLN A 229 4.77 8.53 21.64
C GLN A 229 5.79 8.53 22.79
N ASN A 230 5.34 8.16 24.00
CA ASN A 230 6.17 8.21 25.21
C ASN A 230 6.82 6.87 25.58
N THR A 231 6.42 5.77 24.93
CA THR A 231 6.98 4.43 25.18
C THR A 231 8.34 4.28 24.48
N SER A 232 9.23 3.43 24.99
CA SER A 232 10.45 3.02 24.28
C SER A 232 10.15 2.45 22.88
N GLN A 233 11.09 2.57 21.94
CA GLN A 233 10.91 1.94 20.63
C GLN A 233 10.95 0.42 20.76
N SER A 234 10.17 -0.31 19.97
CA SER A 234 10.11 -1.78 20.04
C SER A 234 11.47 -2.44 19.84
N ILE A 235 12.37 -1.83 19.06
CA ILE A 235 13.73 -2.33 18.85
C ILE A 235 14.53 -2.49 20.13
N GLU A 236 14.30 -1.64 21.15
CA GLU A 236 15.06 -1.67 22.40
C GLU A 236 14.87 -2.98 23.14
N TRP A 237 13.63 -3.46 23.24
CA TRP A 237 13.34 -4.73 23.90
C TRP A 237 13.63 -5.93 22.99
N ILE A 238 13.41 -5.80 21.67
CA ILE A 238 13.70 -6.87 20.70
C ILE A 238 15.18 -7.23 20.74
N CYS A 239 16.08 -6.25 20.77
CA CYS A 239 17.53 -6.50 20.88
C CYS A 239 17.96 -7.11 22.22
N GLN A 240 17.14 -7.00 23.26
CA GLN A 240 17.40 -7.61 24.57
C GLN A 240 16.79 -9.02 24.69
N ALA A 241 15.89 -9.39 23.79
CA ALA A 241 15.27 -10.70 23.77
C ALA A 241 16.29 -11.78 23.37
N SER A 242 16.13 -12.98 23.92
CA SER A 242 16.96 -14.12 23.53
C SER A 242 16.71 -14.52 22.08
N GLU A 243 17.70 -15.11 21.41
CA GLU A 243 17.56 -15.65 20.03
C GLU A 243 16.40 -16.66 19.89
N ASN A 244 16.06 -17.38 20.96
CA ASN A 244 14.96 -18.34 21.00
C ASN A 244 13.62 -17.73 21.45
N TYR A 245 13.51 -16.40 21.52
CA TYR A 245 12.28 -15.75 21.95
C TYR A 245 11.16 -15.97 20.93
N VAL A 246 10.01 -16.42 21.42
CA VAL A 246 8.81 -16.58 20.62
C VAL A 246 7.78 -15.59 21.11
N VAL A 247 7.27 -14.75 20.20
CA VAL A 247 6.20 -13.80 20.47
C VAL A 247 4.96 -14.55 20.98
N GLN A 248 4.44 -14.15 22.14
CA GLN A 248 3.35 -14.86 22.82
C GLN A 248 1.98 -14.20 22.66
N ASP A 249 1.94 -12.92 22.28
CA ASP A 249 0.69 -12.15 22.19
C ASP A 249 0.59 -11.33 20.90
N ALA A 250 -0.65 -10.96 20.56
CA ALA A 250 -0.97 -10.27 19.32
C ALA A 250 -0.39 -8.83 19.29
N LYS A 251 -0.31 -8.15 20.43
CA LYS A 251 0.25 -6.79 20.54
C LYS A 251 1.73 -6.80 20.15
N GLN A 252 2.51 -7.68 20.77
CA GLN A 252 3.91 -7.89 20.44
C GLN A 252 4.11 -8.26 18.97
N MET A 253 3.26 -9.13 18.42
CA MET A 253 3.34 -9.49 17.00
C MET A 253 3.13 -8.26 16.10
N THR A 254 2.14 -7.41 16.41
CA THR A 254 1.90 -6.15 15.69
C THR A 254 3.10 -5.20 15.78
N GLU A 255 3.67 -5.02 16.98
CA GLU A 255 4.83 -4.16 17.20
C GLU A 255 6.08 -4.65 16.46
N VAL A 256 6.43 -5.94 16.60
CA VAL A 256 7.59 -6.56 15.94
C VAL A 256 7.44 -6.50 14.41
N THR A 257 6.24 -6.73 13.89
CA THR A 257 5.97 -6.64 12.45
C THR A 257 6.17 -5.22 11.93
N ALA A 258 5.62 -4.22 12.64
CA ALA A 258 5.77 -2.82 12.25
C ALA A 258 7.23 -2.37 12.32
N GLU A 259 7.96 -2.84 13.33
CA GLU A 259 9.39 -2.55 13.49
C GLU A 259 10.25 -3.18 12.38
N ALA A 260 9.95 -4.43 11.99
CA ALA A 260 10.61 -5.08 10.86
C ALA A 260 10.45 -4.28 9.56
N TRP A 261 9.26 -3.70 9.31
CA TRP A 261 9.04 -2.81 8.17
C TRP A 261 9.82 -1.51 8.27
N ARG A 262 9.93 -0.91 9.46
CA ARG A 262 10.73 0.31 9.67
C ARG A 262 12.19 0.06 9.33
N LEU A 263 12.76 -1.05 9.82
CA LEU A 263 14.13 -1.48 9.51
C LEU A 263 14.30 -1.79 8.02
N ALA A 264 13.31 -2.41 7.37
CA ALA A 264 13.32 -2.63 5.93
C ALA A 264 13.35 -1.29 5.15
N GLY A 265 12.65 -0.26 5.64
CA GLY A 265 12.71 1.10 5.10
C GLY A 265 14.11 1.71 5.21
N MET A 266 14.76 1.54 6.37
CA MET A 266 16.15 1.99 6.57
C MET A 266 17.11 1.26 5.62
N ALA A 267 17.01 -0.06 5.52
CA ALA A 267 17.83 -0.85 4.62
C ALA A 267 17.60 -0.45 3.15
N TYR A 268 16.35 -0.24 2.74
CA TYR A 268 16.03 0.22 1.39
C TYR A 268 16.64 1.58 1.08
N LEU A 269 16.51 2.56 1.98
CA LEU A 269 17.10 3.88 1.84
C LEU A 269 18.63 3.80 1.69
N GLN A 270 19.29 3.02 2.55
CA GLN A 270 20.74 2.81 2.50
C GLN A 270 21.18 2.17 1.16
N CYS A 271 20.48 1.12 0.71
CA CYS A 271 20.86 0.41 -0.50
C CYS A 271 20.52 1.14 -1.80
N ARG A 272 19.48 1.98 -1.80
CA ARG A 272 18.94 2.59 -3.02
C ARG A 272 19.38 4.02 -3.24
N LEU A 273 19.53 4.80 -2.16
CA LEU A 273 19.75 6.24 -2.25
C LEU A 273 21.15 6.67 -1.77
N PHE A 274 21.71 6.02 -0.74
CA PHE A 274 23.06 6.33 -0.25
C PHE A 274 24.19 5.51 -0.89
N ARG A 275 23.85 4.61 -1.81
CA ARG A 275 24.83 3.83 -2.56
C ARG A 275 25.46 4.65 -3.67
#